data_AF-A0A2H0LVU6-F1
#
_entry.id   AF-A0A2H0LVU6-F1
#
_cell.length_a   1.000
_cell.length_b   1.000
_cell.length_c   1.000
_cell.angle_alpha   90.00
_cell.angle_beta   90.00
_cell.angle_gamma   90.00
#
_symmetry.space_group_name_H-M   'P 1'
#
loop_
_entity.id
_entity.type
_entity.pdbx_description
1 polymer ?
#
loop_
_entity_poly.entity_id
_entity_poly.type
_entity_poly.pdbx_seq_one_letter_code
_entity_poly.pdbx_strand_id
1 'polypeptide(L)' 'MAKLKLDLHDIFSDGRRIEESLERIIADAVKKRITEVEIIPGKGSGQLKKSVLRFLEQPRIKQFYHRLEKDD' A
#
# COMPACT_ATOMS: atom_id res chain seq x y z
N MET A 1 -2.60 18.00 -6.92
CA MET A 1 -1.64 17.39 -5.96
C MET A 1 -1.02 16.16 -6.61
N ALA A 2 0.25 15.86 -6.33
CA ALA A 2 0.88 14.65 -6.83
C ALA A 2 0.43 13.45 -5.98
N LYS A 3 0.18 12.31 -6.62
CA LYS A 3 -0.26 11.06 -5.98
C LYS A 3 0.62 9.92 -6.48
N LEU A 4 1.03 9.03 -5.58
CA LEU A 4 1.69 7.78 -5.96
C LEU A 4 0.66 6.67 -6.08
N LYS A 5 0.86 5.79 -7.06
CA LYS A 5 -0.01 4.65 -7.32
C LYS A 5 0.83 3.38 -7.32
N LEU A 6 0.42 2.38 -6.55
CA LEU A 6 0.99 1.05 -6.53
C LEU A 6 -0.07 0.05 -6.99
N ASP A 7 0.20 -0.63 -8.10
CA ASP A 7 -0.61 -1.72 -8.60
C ASP A 7 0.02 -3.06 -8.18
N LEU A 8 -0.74 -3.90 -7.48
CA LEU A 8 -0.28 -5.20 -7.00
C LEU A 8 -0.79 -6.37 -7.86
N HIS A 9 -1.56 -6.12 -8.92
CA HIS A 9 -2.14 -7.17 -9.76
C HIS A 9 -1.08 -8.10 -10.35
N ASP A 10 0.08 -7.59 -10.76
CA ASP A 10 1.11 -8.41 -11.42
C ASP A 10 1.92 -9.27 -10.44
N ILE A 11 1.93 -8.91 -9.16
CA ILE A 11 2.70 -9.58 -8.10
C ILE A 11 1.81 -10.22 -7.04
N PHE A 12 0.53 -10.44 -7.35
CA PHE A 12 -0.50 -10.88 -6.41
C PHE A 12 -0.18 -12.20 -5.69
N SER A 13 0.63 -13.06 -6.31
CA SER A 13 1.02 -14.38 -5.80
C SER A 13 2.35 -14.38 -5.05
N ASP A 14 3.11 -13.28 -5.09
CA ASP A 14 4.41 -13.14 -4.44
C ASP A 14 4.31 -12.22 -3.22
N GLY A 15 4.01 -12.80 -2.07
CA GLY A 15 3.82 -12.07 -0.81
C GLY A 15 5.04 -11.24 -0.40
N ARG A 16 6.25 -11.71 -0.71
CA ARG A 16 7.48 -10.98 -0.38
C ARG A 16 7.61 -9.74 -1.25
N ARG A 17 7.40 -9.87 -2.57
CA ARG A 17 7.45 -8.70 -3.48
C ARG A 17 6.35 -7.70 -3.19
N ILE A 18 5.18 -8.16 -2.72
CA ILE A 18 4.11 -7.27 -2.26
C ILE A 18 4.59 -6.41 -1.09
N GLU A 19 5.15 -7.04 -0.05
CA GLU A 19 5.63 -6.32 1.13
C GLU A 19 6.76 -5.33 0.79
N GLU A 20 7.75 -5.78 0.00
CA GLU A 20 8.85 -4.92 -0.47
C GLU A 20 8.33 -3.72 -1.29
N SER A 21 7.31 -3.93 -2.13
CA SER A 21 6.71 -2.86 -2.93
C SER A 21 5.93 -1.85 -2.09
N LEU A 22 5.21 -2.34 -1.07
CA LEU A 22 4.47 -1.50 -0.12
C LEU A 22 5.43 -0.65 0.72
N GLU A 23 6.52 -1.21 1.22
CA GLU A 23 7.55 -0.45 1.94
C GLU A 23 8.18 0.62 1.06
N ARG A 24 8.53 0.23 -0.18
CA ARG A 24 9.15 1.14 -1.14
C ARG A 24 8.26 2.33 -1.47
N ILE A 25 6.97 2.12 -1.75
CA ILE A 25 6.07 3.22 -2.15
C ILE A 25 5.86 4.21 -1.01
N ILE A 26 5.82 3.73 0.24
CA ILE A 26 5.69 4.58 1.43
C ILE A 26 6.96 5.40 1.64
N ALA A 27 8.13 4.76 1.56
CA ALA A 27 9.42 5.46 1.66
C ALA A 27 9.57 6.52 0.56
N ASP A 28 9.17 6.19 -0.68
CA ASP A 28 9.18 7.14 -1.79
C ASP A 28 8.20 8.31 -1.57
N ALA A 29 7.01 8.05 -1.01
CA ALA A 29 6.05 9.10 -0.68
C ALA A 29 6.63 10.08 0.35
N VAL A 30 7.24 9.56 1.42
CA VAL A 30 7.88 10.39 2.46
C VAL A 30 9.03 11.19 1.86
N LYS A 31 9.92 10.54 1.10
CA LYS A 31 11.09 11.20 0.47
C LYS A 31 10.67 12.31 -0.49
N LYS A 32 9.59 12.10 -1.26
CA LYS A 32 9.08 13.06 -2.25
C LYS A 32 8.05 14.03 -1.67
N ARG A 33 7.73 13.94 -0.38
CA ARG A 33 6.68 14.71 0.31
C ARG A 33 5.33 14.62 -0.41
N ILE A 34 4.98 13.43 -0.88
CA ILE A 34 3.70 13.14 -1.50
C ILE A 34 2.70 12.78 -0.41
N THR A 35 1.56 13.47 -0.41
CA THR A 35 0.55 13.36 0.64
C THR A 35 -0.37 12.17 0.48
N GLU A 36 -0.43 11.56 -0.72
CA GLU A 36 -1.40 10.53 -1.05
C GLU A 36 -0.75 9.36 -1.80
N VAL A 37 -1.03 8.14 -1.33
CA VAL A 37 -0.64 6.89 -1.94
C VAL A 37 -1.89 6.05 -2.16
N GLU A 38 -2.14 5.66 -3.40
CA GLU A 38 -3.18 4.70 -3.76
C GLU A 38 -2.57 3.33 -3.99
N ILE A 39 -3.13 2.34 -3.34
CA ILE A 39 -2.73 0.94 -3.45
C ILE A 39 -3.90 0.20 -4.08
N ILE A 40 -3.65 -0.46 -5.21
CA ILE A 40 -4.62 -1.28 -5.92
C ILE A 40 -4.29 -2.76 -5.71
N PRO A 41 -4.92 -3.42 -4.73
CA PRO A 41 -4.75 -4.86 -4.47
C PRO A 41 -5.55 -5.76 -5.44
N GLY A 42 -6.46 -5.18 -6.22
CA GLY A 42 -7.26 -5.87 -7.24
C GLY A 42 -8.59 -6.48 -6.80
N LYS A 43 -9.32 -7.05 -7.78
CA LYS A 43 -10.75 -7.44 -7.68
C LYS A 43 -11.01 -8.90 -7.25
N GLY A 44 -9.98 -9.64 -6.85
CA GLY A 44 -10.08 -11.08 -6.55
C GLY A 44 -10.85 -11.41 -5.26
N SER A 45 -10.48 -12.52 -4.62
CA SER A 45 -11.09 -13.05 -3.37
C SER A 45 -10.99 -12.13 -2.14
N GLY A 46 -10.42 -10.93 -2.27
CA GLY A 46 -10.18 -9.98 -1.17
C GLY A 46 -9.02 -10.35 -0.24
N GLN A 47 -8.35 -11.50 -0.44
CA GLN A 47 -7.21 -11.92 0.37
C GLN A 47 -6.04 -10.93 0.27
N LEU A 48 -5.77 -10.40 -0.92
CA LEU A 48 -4.71 -9.40 -1.12
C LEU A 48 -5.07 -8.07 -0.44
N LYS A 49 -6.32 -7.59 -0.57
CA LYS A 49 -6.84 -6.42 0.16
C LYS A 49 -6.64 -6.59 1.68
N LYS A 50 -7.00 -7.75 2.24
CA LYS A 50 -6.78 -8.06 3.67
C LYS A 50 -5.30 -8.03 4.06
N SER A 51 -4.43 -8.58 3.22
CA SER A 51 -2.98 -8.62 3.47
C SER A 51 -2.36 -7.22 3.47
N VAL A 52 -2.76 -6.37 2.52
CA VAL A 52 -2.37 -4.96 2.45
C VAL A 52 -2.84 -4.20 3.69
N LEU A 53 -4.11 -4.35 4.09
CA LEU A 53 -4.64 -3.69 5.28
C LEU A 53 -3.87 -4.10 6.54
N ARG A 54 -3.58 -5.40 6.71
CA ARG A 54 -2.77 -5.90 7.82
C ARG A 54 -1.36 -5.30 7.82
N PHE A 55 -0.76 -5.11 6.65
CA PHE A 55 0.55 -4.45 6.53
C PHE A 55 0.48 -2.99 6.98
N LEU A 56 -0.53 -2.24 6.52
CA LEU A 56 -0.70 -0.82 6.88
C LEU A 56 -0.95 -0.63 8.38
N GLU A 57 -1.63 -1.57 9.04
CA GLU A 57 -1.90 -1.55 10.48
C GLU A 57 -0.65 -1.77 11.35
N GLN A 58 0.48 -2.23 10.79
CA GLN A 58 1.70 -2.42 11.56
C GLN A 58 2.19 -1.09 12.16
N PRO A 59 2.57 -1.02 13.45
CA PRO A 59 2.98 0.23 14.10
C PRO A 59 4.10 0.98 13.37
N ARG A 60 5.05 0.23 12.80
CA ARG A 60 6.17 0.77 12.01
C ARG A 60 5.72 1.49 10.74
N ILE A 61 4.55 1.14 10.19
CA ILE A 61 3.99 1.71 8.98
C ILE A 61 2.98 2.81 9.30
N LYS A 62 2.14 2.57 10.31
CA LYS A 62 1.08 3.48 10.76
C LYS A 62 1.59 4.88 11.12
N GLN A 63 2.84 5.01 11.56
CA GLN A 63 3.46 6.30 11.85
C GLN A 63 3.62 7.23 10.62
N PHE A 64 3.56 6.68 9.40
CA PHE A 64 3.78 7.45 8.17
C PHE A 64 2.52 8.09 7.59
N TYR A 65 1.34 7.83 8.17
CA TYR A 65 0.09 8.40 7.67
C TYR A 65 -0.90 8.67 8.82
N HIS A 66 -1.83 9.60 8.59
CA HIS A 66 -2.88 9.93 9.56
C HIS A 66 -4.25 9.35 9.19
N ARG A 67 -4.52 9.17 7.90
CA ARG A 67 -5.80 8.68 7.38
C ARG A 67 -5.59 7.47 6.49
N LEU A 68 -6.53 6.54 6.56
CA LEU A 68 -6.63 5.40 5.66
C LEU A 68 -8.05 5.38 5.11
N GLU A 69 -8.18 5.67 3.82
CA GLU A 69 -9.43 5.58 3.09
C GLU A 69 -9.50 4.21 2.42
N LYS A 70 -10.68 3.59 2.46
CA LYS A 70 -10.93 2.27 1.89
C LYS A 70 -12.12 2.42 0.96
N ASP A 71 -11.91 2.15 -0.31
CA ASP A 71 -13.02 1.96 -1.24
C ASP A 71 -13.53 0.52 -1.07
N ASP A 72 -14.84 0.35 -0.94
CA ASP A 72 -15.48 -0.95 -0.77
C ASP A 72 -15.45 -1.79 -2.05
#